data_AF-A0A133UPQ6-F1
#
_entry.id   AF-A0A133UPQ6-F1
#
_cell.length_a   1.000
_cell.length_b   1.000
_cell.length_c   1.000
_cell.angle_alpha   90.00
_cell.angle_beta   90.00
_cell.angle_gamma   90.00
#
_symmetry.space_group_name_H-M   'P 1'
#
loop_
_entity.id
_entity.type
_entity.pdbx_description
1 polymer ?
#
loop_
_entity_poly.entity_id
_entity_poly.type
_entity_poly.pdbx_seq_one_letter_code
_entity_poly.pdbx_strand_id
1 'polypeptide(L)'
;MTSRTLKVNEEVCEGCGNCEGTCPINNILMALPDIPEPESQIIIKSKNGSVEIQNERNCIECERCIEACPTGTIELTNGNPKLDSEKCIGLRL
;
A
#
# COMPACT_ATOMS: atom_id res chain seq x y z
N MET A 1 -0.83 -7.62 -17.41
CA MET A 1 -0.94 -6.37 -16.64
C MET A 1 0.26 -6.32 -15.72
N THR A 2 1.15 -5.35 -15.91
CA THR A 2 2.31 -5.09 -15.07
C THR A 2 1.80 -4.52 -13.74
N SER A 3 1.84 -5.31 -12.66
CA SER A 3 1.41 -4.85 -11.32
C SER A 3 2.44 -3.86 -10.79
N ARG A 4 2.05 -2.65 -10.38
CA ARG A 4 2.97 -1.71 -9.71
C ARG A 4 3.05 -2.05 -8.22
N THR A 5 4.22 -1.87 -7.62
CA THR A 5 4.49 -2.10 -6.20
C THR A 5 4.76 -0.77 -5.51
N LEU A 6 4.01 -0.51 -4.45
CA LEU A 6 4.19 0.66 -3.59
C LEU A 6 5.34 0.42 -2.61
N LYS A 7 6.28 1.35 -2.52
CA LYS A 7 7.45 1.26 -1.64
C LYS A 7 7.64 2.55 -0.84
N VAL A 8 8.23 2.40 0.34
CA VAL A 8 8.63 3.49 1.22
C VAL A 8 10.12 3.31 1.51
N ASN A 9 10.91 4.37 1.35
CA ASN A 9 12.29 4.37 1.85
C ASN A 9 12.30 4.72 3.35
N GLU A 10 12.44 3.72 4.21
CA GLU A 10 12.39 3.87 5.66
C GLU A 10 13.52 4.72 6.25
N GLU A 11 14.65 4.86 5.56
CA GLU A 11 15.79 5.67 6.04
C GLU A 11 15.50 7.18 5.99
N VAL A 12 14.62 7.58 5.09
CA VAL A 12 14.25 9.00 4.86
C VAL A 12 12.85 9.31 5.40
N CYS A 13 12.03 8.28 5.61
CA CYS A 13 10.66 8.44 6.07
C CYS A 13 10.63 8.97 7.51
N GLU A 14 10.04 10.14 7.71
CA GLU A 14 9.89 10.75 9.05
C GLU A 14 8.63 10.28 9.78
N GLY A 15 7.85 9.36 9.20
CA GLY A 15 6.65 8.81 9.84
C GLY A 15 5.48 9.79 9.99
N CYS A 16 5.44 10.87 9.20
CA CYS A 16 4.43 11.93 9.36
C CYS A 16 2.96 11.47 9.17
N GLY A 17 2.72 10.32 8.53
CA GLY A 17 1.39 9.73 8.40
C GLY A 17 0.47 10.34 7.33
N ASN A 18 0.92 11.34 6.57
CA ASN A 18 0.10 11.95 5.51
C ASN A 18 -0.39 10.93 4.46
N CYS A 19 0.45 9.95 4.13
CA CYS A 19 0.12 8.88 3.20
C CYS A 19 -0.97 7.93 3.73
N GLU A 20 -1.05 7.71 5.05
CA GLU A 20 -2.11 6.91 5.67
C GLU A 20 -3.47 7.60 5.56
N GLY A 21 -3.53 8.92 5.84
CA GLY A 21 -4.78 9.69 5.83
C GLY A 21 -5.28 10.11 4.44
N THR A 22 -4.38 10.19 3.44
CA THR A 22 -4.78 10.49 2.05
C THR A 22 -5.27 9.25 1.28
N CYS A 23 -4.97 8.05 1.79
CA CYS A 23 -5.33 6.81 1.12
C CYS A 23 -6.86 6.63 1.13
N PRO A 24 -7.54 6.63 -0.04
CA PRO A 24 -9.00 6.54 -0.09
C PRO A 24 -9.51 5.20 0.44
N ILE A 25 -8.74 4.11 0.25
CA ILE A 25 -9.11 2.79 0.75
C ILE A 25 -9.01 2.73 2.27
N ASN A 26 -7.93 3.25 2.84
CA ASN A 26 -7.78 3.38 4.29
C ASN A 26 -8.96 4.15 4.90
N ASN A 27 -9.33 5.29 4.30
CA ASN A 27 -10.43 6.13 4.79
C ASN A 27 -11.78 5.40 4.75
N ILE A 28 -12.04 4.64 3.69
CA ILE A 28 -13.26 3.81 3.60
C ILE A 28 -13.25 2.74 4.68
N LEU A 29 -12.15 1.99 4.84
CA LEU A 29 -12.05 0.90 5.82
C LEU A 29 -12.20 1.41 7.26
N MET A 30 -11.58 2.54 7.59
CA MET A 30 -11.71 3.19 8.89
C MET A 30 -13.12 3.74 9.17
N ALA A 31 -13.92 4.01 8.13
CA ALA A 31 -15.28 4.53 8.27
C ALA A 31 -16.37 3.43 8.38
N LEU A 32 -15.99 2.15 8.34
CA LEU A 32 -16.92 1.02 8.34
C LEU A 32 -16.83 0.21 9.65
N PRO A 33 -17.52 0.64 10.73
CA PRO A 33 -17.41 0.01 12.06
C PRO A 33 -18.03 -1.39 12.13
N ASP A 34 -18.90 -1.75 11.18
CA ASP A 34 -19.55 -3.06 11.12
C ASP A 34 -18.70 -4.13 10.42
N ILE A 35 -17.54 -3.76 9.86
CA ILE A 35 -16.59 -4.73 9.36
C ILE A 35 -15.81 -5.28 10.57
N PRO A 36 -15.73 -6.61 10.76
CA PRO A 36 -15.05 -7.18 11.93
C PRO A 36 -13.54 -6.93 11.99
N GLU A 37 -12.89 -6.77 10.84
CA GLU A 37 -11.42 -6.71 10.72
C GLU A 37 -10.93 -5.70 9.63
N PRO A 38 -11.42 -4.46 9.56
CA PRO A 38 -11.06 -3.50 8.51
C PRO A 38 -9.60 -3.08 8.63
N GLU A 39 -9.04 -3.05 9.84
CA GLU A 39 -7.64 -2.71 10.09
C GLU A 39 -6.68 -3.68 9.41
N SER A 40 -7.07 -4.95 9.31
CA SER A 40 -6.31 -5.99 8.62
C SER A 40 -6.26 -5.79 7.10
N GLN A 41 -7.05 -4.87 6.55
CA GLN A 41 -7.15 -4.57 5.12
C GLN A 41 -6.58 -3.20 4.74
N ILE A 42 -6.17 -2.41 5.74
CA ILE A 42 -5.53 -1.10 5.56
C ILE A 42 -4.26 -1.26 4.72
N ILE A 43 -3.99 -0.26 3.88
CA ILE A 43 -2.89 -0.27 2.91
C ILE A 43 -1.63 0.37 3.49
N ILE A 44 -1.78 1.47 4.22
CA ILE A 44 -0.66 2.25 4.74
C ILE A 44 -0.94 2.53 6.20
N LYS A 45 0.03 2.25 7.07
CA LYS A 45 -0.11 2.49 8.51
C LYS A 45 1.08 3.26 9.04
N SER A 46 0.86 4.38 9.69
CA SER A 46 1.88 5.08 10.45
C SER A 46 1.97 4.50 11.86
N LYS A 47 3.18 4.18 12.31
CA LYS A 47 3.43 3.71 13.67
C LYS A 47 4.83 4.11 14.12
N ASN A 48 4.94 4.68 15.31
CA ASN A 48 6.24 4.96 15.96
C ASN A 48 7.23 5.78 15.10
N GLY A 49 6.75 6.71 14.29
CA GLY A 49 7.62 7.51 13.43
C GLY A 49 8.10 6.78 12.17
N SER A 50 7.51 5.64 11.83
CA SER A 50 7.67 4.98 10.53
C SER A 50 6.32 4.78 9.84
N VAL A 51 6.37 4.50 8.54
CA VAL A 51 5.20 4.12 7.74
C VAL A 51 5.45 2.76 7.13
N GLU A 52 4.47 1.87 7.27
CA GLU A 52 4.51 0.53 6.70
C GLU A 52 3.42 0.38 5.63
N ILE A 53 3.75 -0.29 4.53
CA ILE A 53 2.76 -0.73 3.54
C ILE A 53 2.24 -2.10 3.97
N GLN A 54 0.93 -2.17 4.20
CA GLN A 54 0.18 -3.37 4.50
C GLN A 54 -0.73 -3.68 3.31
N ASN A 55 -1.10 -4.95 3.10
CA ASN A 55 -2.12 -5.33 2.10
C ASN A 55 -2.00 -4.63 0.74
N GLU A 56 -0.79 -4.58 0.16
CA GLU A 56 -0.51 -3.86 -1.09
C GLU A 56 -1.47 -4.22 -2.25
N ARG A 57 -2.02 -5.44 -2.23
CA ARG A 57 -3.06 -5.93 -3.15
C ARG A 57 -4.34 -5.08 -3.17
N ASN A 58 -4.63 -4.33 -2.11
CA ASN A 58 -5.79 -3.45 -2.03
C ASN A 58 -5.48 -2.06 -2.62
N CYS A 59 -4.21 -1.78 -2.93
CA CYS A 59 -3.80 -0.54 -3.58
C CYS A 59 -4.37 -0.46 -4.99
N ILE A 60 -5.08 0.64 -5.25
CA ILE A 60 -5.67 0.95 -6.55
C ILE A 60 -4.76 1.84 -7.42
N GLU A 61 -3.48 1.97 -7.04
CA GLU A 61 -2.46 2.74 -7.77
C GLU A 61 -2.88 4.21 -8.04
N CYS A 62 -3.60 4.85 -7.10
CA CYS A 62 -4.13 6.20 -7.27
C CYS A 62 -3.14 7.34 -6.99
N GLU A 63 -1.88 7.03 -6.65
CA GLU A 63 -0.75 7.97 -6.51
C GLU A 63 -0.87 9.07 -5.42
N ARG A 64 -2.01 9.19 -4.71
CA ARG A 64 -2.21 10.19 -3.64
C ARG A 64 -1.17 10.15 -2.51
N CYS A 65 -0.69 8.96 -2.16
CA CYS A 65 0.35 8.81 -1.13
C CYS A 65 1.69 9.42 -1.56
N ILE A 66 1.99 9.44 -2.86
CA ILE A 66 3.19 10.06 -3.43
C ILE A 66 3.05 11.57 -3.33
N GLU A 67 1.91 12.12 -3.78
CA GLU A 67 1.64 13.57 -3.73
C GLU A 67 1.65 14.13 -2.31
N ALA A 68 1.13 13.37 -1.34
CA ALA A 68 1.04 13.79 0.05
C ALA A 68 2.35 13.66 0.83
N CYS A 69 3.38 12.99 0.29
CA CYS A 69 4.64 12.77 0.96
C CYS A 69 5.57 13.98 0.79
N PRO A 70 5.79 14.80 1.84
CA PRO A 70 6.58 16.03 1.72
C PRO A 70 8.06 15.78 1.41
N THR A 71 8.56 14.60 1.81
CA THR A 71 9.95 14.18 1.59
C THR A 71 10.14 13.40 0.28
N GLY A 72 9.07 13.13 -0.47
CA GLY A 72 9.13 12.38 -1.72
C GLY A 72 9.61 10.93 -1.57
N THR A 73 9.42 10.34 -0.39
CA THR A 73 9.99 9.03 0.01
C THR A 73 9.17 7.82 -0.45
N ILE A 74 7.97 8.06 -0.99
CA ILE A 74 7.02 7.03 -1.41
C ILE A 74 7.04 6.91 -2.93
N GLU A 75 7.15 5.69 -3.44
CA GLU A 75 7.24 5.42 -4.88
C GLU A 75 6.30 4.29 -5.31
N LEU A 76 5.72 4.42 -6.51
CA LEU A 76 5.04 3.33 -7.22
C LEU A 76 5.95 2.82 -8.34
N THR A 77 6.53 1.65 -8.11
CA THR A 77 7.48 1.02 -9.05
C THR A 77 6.75 0.05 -9.96
N ASN A 78 7.10 0.00 -11.24
CA ASN A 78 6.62 -1.06 -12.14
C ASN A 78 7.18 -2.40 -11.66
N GLY A 79 6.33 -3.26 -11.12
CA GLY A 79 6.73 -4.61 -10.74
C GLY A 79 7.11 -5.37 -12.01
N ASN A 80 8.37 -5.78 -12.10
CA ASN A 80 8.73 -6.84 -13.04
C ASN A 80 7.94 -8.08 -12.62
N PRO A 81 7.05 -8.64 -13.46
CA PRO A 81 6.41 -9.90 -13.14
C PRO A 81 7.49 -10.99 -13.17
N LYS A 82 8.13 -11.25 -12.03
CA LYS A 82 8.77 -12.54 -11.81
C LYS A 82 7.64 -13.53 -11.64
N LEU A 83 7.28 -14.17 -12.76
CA LEU A 83 6.53 -15.41 -12.74
C LEU A 83 7.34 -16.37 -11.86
N ASP A 84 6.96 -16.50 -10.60
CA ASP A 84 7.50 -17.54 -9.75
C ASP A 84 6.97 -18.86 -10.31
N SER A 85 7.81 -19.52 -11.09
CA SER A 85 7.51 -20.77 -11.79
C SER A 85 7.14 -21.91 -10.84
N GLU A 86 7.27 -21.74 -9.52
CA GLU A 86 6.85 -22.73 -8.51
C GLU A 86 5.40 -22.53 -8.00
N LYS A 87 4.75 -21.38 -8.26
CA LYS A 87 3.37 -21.11 -7.83
C LYS A 87 2.32 -21.15 -8.92
N CYS A 88 2.70 -21.53 -10.14
CA CYS A 88 1.75 -21.72 -11.24
C CYS A 88 1.04 -23.09 -11.12
N ILE A 89 0.21 -23.26 -10.08
CA ILE A 89 -0.78 -24.35 -10.07
C ILE A 89 -1.95 -23.94 -10.96
N GLY A 90 -1.86 -24.36 -12.22
CA GLY A 90 -2.86 -24.07 -13.24
C GLY A 90 -4.27 -24.43 -12.78
N LEU A 91 -5.11 -23.40 -12.65
CA LEU A 91 -6.55 -23.55 -12.80
C LEU A 91 -6.92 -23.08 -14.21
N ARG A 92 -7.63 -24.01 -14.85
CA ARG A 92 -7.79 -24.26 -16.28
C ARG A 92 -8.86 -23.36 -16.90
N LEU A 93 -8.69 -23.15 -18.21
CA LEU A 93 -9.63 -22.50 -19.15
C LEU A 93 -11.09 -22.89 -18.93
#